data_AF-A0A3S1F7L7-F1
#
_entry.id   AF-A0A3S1F7L7-F1
#
_cell.length_a   1.000
_cell.length_b   1.000
_cell.length_c   1.000
_cell.angle_alpha   90.00
_cell.angle_beta   90.00
_cell.angle_gamma   90.00
#
_symmetry.space_group_name_H-M   'P 1'
#
loop_
_entity.id
_entity.type
_entity.pdbx_description
1 polymer ?
#
loop_
_entity_poly.entity_id
_entity_poly.type
_entity_poly.pdbx_seq_one_letter_code
_entity_poly.pdbx_strand_id
1 'polypeptide(L)'
;MQSLGKYRRITVKIGSALLVDRTTGLKRDWLASLADDIAALAKGGAEILVVSSGAIALGRTILGLGKRALKLEESQAAAAVGQIALAGAWSDALGK
;
A
#
# COMPACT_ATOMS: atom_id res chain seq x y z
N MET A 1 -6.19 22.59 -7.35
CA MET A 1 -5.45 21.32 -7.51
C MET A 1 -4.96 21.23 -8.95
N GLN A 2 -3.72 20.82 -9.21
CA GLN A 2 -3.23 20.70 -10.60
C GLN A 2 -3.86 19.47 -11.27
N SER A 3 -4.26 19.60 -12.54
CA SER A 3 -4.77 18.47 -13.32
C SER A 3 -3.66 17.45 -13.61
N LEU A 4 -3.95 16.18 -13.36
CA LEU A 4 -3.07 15.07 -13.69
C LEU A 4 -3.24 14.55 -15.13
N GLY A 5 -4.34 14.91 -15.81
CA GLY A 5 -4.71 14.33 -17.11
C GLY A 5 -3.76 14.65 -18.28
N LYS A 6 -2.82 15.57 -18.10
CA LYS A 6 -1.77 15.87 -19.09
C LYS A 6 -0.57 14.92 -19.03
N TYR A 7 -0.42 14.14 -17.96
CA TYR A 7 0.73 13.27 -17.75
C TYR A 7 0.44 11.87 -18.28
N ARG A 8 1.33 11.37 -19.17
CA ARG A 8 1.19 10.02 -19.74
C ARG A 8 1.62 8.90 -18.80
N ARG A 9 2.57 9.17 -17.89
CA ARG A 9 3.09 8.20 -16.92
C ARG A 9 3.14 8.83 -15.54
N ILE A 10 2.57 8.15 -14.55
CA ILE A 10 2.42 8.67 -13.18
C ILE A 10 2.90 7.61 -12.20
N THR A 11 3.83 8.00 -11.33
CA THR A 11 4.23 7.19 -10.17
C THR A 11 3.48 7.65 -8.94
N VAL A 12 2.67 6.77 -8.35
CA VAL A 12 1.96 7.04 -7.10
C VAL A 12 2.72 6.38 -5.97
N LYS A 13 3.32 7.18 -5.08
CA LYS A 13 4.02 6.67 -3.89
C LYS A 13 3.14 6.79 -2.65
N ILE A 14 2.95 5.68 -1.95
CA ILE A 14 2.13 5.59 -0.75
C ILE A 14 3.03 5.36 0.47
N GLY A 15 2.89 6.22 1.48
CA GLY A 15 3.52 6.04 2.79
C GLY A 15 2.74 5.07 3.69
N SER A 16 3.44 4.37 4.57
CA SER A 16 2.84 3.34 5.44
C SER A 16 1.72 3.87 6.34
N ALA A 17 1.81 5.11 6.82
CA ALA A 17 0.80 5.69 7.72
C ALA A 17 -0.58 5.89 7.06
N LEU A 18 -0.61 6.05 5.73
CA LEU A 18 -1.85 6.14 4.96
C LEU A 18 -2.50 4.77 4.78
N LEU A 19 -1.70 3.71 4.66
CA LEU A 19 -2.18 2.40 4.25
C LEU A 19 -2.37 1.42 5.42
N VAL A 20 -1.62 1.59 6.51
CA VAL A 20 -1.61 0.66 7.65
C VAL A 20 -1.81 1.41 8.95
N ASP A 21 -2.87 1.06 9.67
CA ASP A 21 -3.01 1.35 11.08
C ASP A 21 -2.24 0.33 11.92
N ARG A 22 -1.50 0.79 12.92
CA ARG A 22 -0.64 -0.08 13.75
C ARG A 22 -1.43 -1.02 14.66
N THR A 23 -2.71 -0.75 14.89
CA THR A 23 -3.59 -1.51 15.78
C THR A 23 -4.55 -2.37 14.96
N THR A 24 -5.19 -1.78 13.96
CA THR A 24 -6.24 -2.47 13.17
C THR A 24 -5.75 -3.05 11.85
N GLY A 25 -4.48 -2.82 11.48
CA GLY A 25 -3.89 -3.35 10.26
C GLY A 25 -4.24 -2.52 9.02
N LEU A 26 -4.47 -3.18 7.88
CA LEU A 26 -4.65 -2.51 6.59
C LEU A 26 -5.93 -1.64 6.57
N LYS A 27 -5.80 -0.39 6.12
CA LYS A 27 -6.93 0.53 5.90
C LYS A 27 -7.59 0.24 4.55
N ARG A 28 -8.45 -0.79 4.51
CA ARG A 28 -9.06 -1.31 3.27
C ARG A 28 -9.89 -0.28 2.51
N ASP A 29 -10.71 0.50 3.19
CA ASP A 29 -11.57 1.50 2.52
C ASP A 29 -10.74 2.60 1.87
N TRP A 30 -9.65 3.02 2.54
CA TRP A 30 -8.71 3.98 1.98
C TRP A 30 -8.00 3.43 0.73
N LEU A 31 -7.56 2.16 0.80
CA LEU A 31 -6.94 1.49 -0.34
C LEU A 31 -7.92 1.36 -1.52
N ALA A 32 -9.18 1.00 -1.26
CA ALA A 32 -10.21 0.87 -2.28
C ALA A 32 -10.46 2.22 -2.97
N SER A 33 -10.60 3.30 -2.20
CA SER A 33 -10.76 4.65 -2.74
C SER A 33 -9.58 5.06 -3.62
N LEU A 34 -8.34 4.77 -3.20
CA LEU A 34 -7.17 5.06 -4.03
C LEU A 34 -7.12 4.20 -5.30
N ALA A 35 -7.54 2.94 -5.23
CA ALA A 35 -7.61 2.06 -6.39
C ALA A 35 -8.61 2.61 -7.42
N ASP A 36 -9.75 3.14 -6.99
CA ASP A 36 -10.74 3.77 -7.87
C ASP A 36 -10.15 5.01 -8.58
N ASP A 37 -9.39 5.84 -7.86
CA ASP A 37 -8.69 7.00 -8.44
C ASP A 37 -7.62 6.57 -9.46
N ILE A 38 -6.84 5.53 -9.15
CA ILE A 38 -5.84 4.95 -10.06
C ILE A 38 -6.52 4.40 -11.32
N ALA A 39 -7.64 3.69 -11.17
CA ALA A 39 -8.41 3.14 -12.28
C ALA A 39 -8.97 4.25 -13.18
N ALA A 40 -9.46 5.35 -12.61
CA ALA A 40 -9.94 6.49 -13.38
C ALA A 40 -8.82 7.14 -14.23
N LEU A 41 -7.62 7.32 -13.66
CA LEU A 41 -6.46 7.82 -14.39
C LEU A 41 -6.00 6.86 -15.50
N ALA A 42 -5.97 5.55 -15.19
CA ALA A 42 -5.61 4.52 -16.15
C ALA A 42 -6.60 4.47 -17.33
N LYS A 43 -7.91 4.55 -17.06
CA LYS A 43 -8.96 4.65 -18.08
C LYS A 43 -8.82 5.90 -18.95
N GLY A 44 -8.26 6.98 -18.40
CA GLY A 44 -7.88 8.19 -19.13
C GLY A 44 -6.64 8.05 -20.02
N GLY A 45 -5.99 6.88 -20.05
CA GLY A 45 -4.82 6.59 -20.88
C GLY A 45 -3.48 6.80 -20.19
N ALA A 46 -3.45 7.06 -18.88
CA ALA A 46 -2.20 7.18 -18.13
C ALA A 46 -1.64 5.80 -17.72
N GLU A 47 -0.32 5.63 -17.85
CA GLU A 47 0.39 4.48 -17.31
C GLU A 47 0.72 4.73 -15.82
N ILE A 48 0.22 3.88 -14.93
CA ILE A 48 0.36 4.07 -13.49
C ILE A 48 1.37 3.07 -12.90
N LEU A 49 2.36 3.58 -12.16
CA LEU A 49 3.26 2.78 -11.33
C LEU A 49 2.95 3.04 -9.85
N VAL A 50 2.63 1.99 -9.10
CA VAL A 50 2.39 2.07 -7.65
C VAL A 50 3.67 1.73 -6.89
N VAL A 51 4.09 2.63 -5.99
CA VAL A 51 5.19 2.41 -5.05
C VAL A 51 4.62 2.43 -3.63
N SER A 52 4.35 1.24 -3.09
CA SER A 52 3.73 1.10 -1.78
C SER A 52 4.76 0.81 -0.68
N SER A 53 4.77 1.63 0.37
CA SER A 53 5.30 1.21 1.67
C SER A 53 4.29 0.30 2.39
N GLY A 54 4.59 -0.14 3.61
CA GLY A 54 3.61 -0.78 4.51
C GLY A 54 3.88 -2.23 4.86
N ALA A 55 4.75 -2.94 4.13
CA ALA A 55 5.04 -4.36 4.38
C ALA A 55 5.45 -4.64 5.83
N ILE A 56 6.46 -3.94 6.36
CA ILE A 56 6.87 -4.11 7.77
C ILE A 56 5.73 -3.77 8.73
N ALA A 57 4.99 -2.68 8.48
CA ALA A 57 3.90 -2.26 9.37
C ALA A 57 2.79 -3.31 9.44
N LEU A 58 2.40 -3.88 8.29
CA LEU A 58 1.37 -4.91 8.20
C LEU A 58 1.86 -6.24 8.79
N GLY A 59 3.08 -6.65 8.44
CA GLY A 59 3.67 -7.87 8.96
C GLY A 59 3.86 -7.83 10.48
N ARG A 60 4.15 -6.66 11.07
CA ARG A 60 4.18 -6.48 12.53
C ARG A 60 2.84 -6.78 13.18
N THR A 61 1.73 -6.33 12.59
CA THR A 61 0.39 -6.61 13.09
C THR A 61 0.09 -8.11 12.97
N ILE A 62 0.42 -8.73 11.83
CA ILE A 62 0.21 -10.16 11.59
C ILE A 62 1.02 -11.02 12.59
N LEU A 63 2.28 -10.67 12.83
CA LEU A 63 3.19 -11.42 13.70
C LEU A 63 3.06 -11.06 15.20
N GLY A 64 2.20 -10.11 15.57
CA GLY A 64 2.03 -9.71 16.97
C GLY A 64 3.27 -9.05 17.61
N LEU A 65 4.12 -8.38 16.84
CA LEU A 65 5.41 -7.83 17.32
C LEU A 65 5.31 -6.54 18.15
N GLY A 66 4.10 -6.12 18.53
CA GLY A 66 3.84 -4.94 19.35
C GLY A 66 4.35 -3.61 18.75
N LYS A 67 4.54 -2.58 19.58
CA LYS A 67 4.96 -1.22 19.17
C LYS A 67 6.45 -0.90 19.42
N ARG A 68 7.21 -1.84 19.99
CA ARG A 68 8.64 -1.63 20.30
C ARG A 68 9.51 -1.46 19.05
N ALA A 69 10.72 -0.95 19.22
CA ALA A 69 11.73 -1.02 18.16
C ALA A 69 11.98 -2.50 17.79
N LEU A 70 12.07 -2.78 16.49
CA LEU A 70 12.43 -4.10 16.00
C LEU A 70 13.92 -4.17 15.78
N LYS A 71 14.48 -5.34 16.02
CA LYS A 71 15.78 -5.70 15.46
C LYS A 71 15.68 -5.83 13.94
N LEU A 72 16.83 -5.91 13.27
CA LEU A 72 16.86 -5.99 11.81
C LEU A 72 16.18 -7.27 11.31
N GLU A 73 16.50 -8.41 11.92
CA GLU A 73 15.94 -9.72 11.59
C GLU A 73 14.42 -9.77 11.78
N GLU A 74 13.90 -9.10 12.81
CA GLU A 74 12.46 -8.99 13.06
C GLU A 74 11.79 -8.08 12.01
N SER A 75 12.48 -7.02 11.60
CA SER A 75 12.00 -6.13 10.54
C SER A 75 11.95 -6.85 9.19
N GLN A 76 12.96 -7.69 8.89
CA GLN A 76 12.99 -8.51 7.69
C GLN A 76 11.90 -9.59 7.71
N ALA A 77 11.70 -10.27 8.85
CA ALA A 77 10.62 -11.23 9.03
C ALA A 77 9.24 -10.58 8.83
N ALA A 78 9.01 -9.42 9.45
CA ALA A 78 7.80 -8.64 9.24
C ALA A 78 7.65 -8.18 7.79
N ALA A 79 8.72 -7.74 7.13
CA ALA A 79 8.66 -7.37 5.71
C ALA A 79 8.26 -8.55 4.84
N ALA A 80 8.85 -9.73 5.04
CA ALA A 80 8.56 -10.92 4.24
C ALA A 80 7.08 -11.35 4.35
N VAL A 81 6.56 -11.43 5.58
CA VAL A 81 5.16 -11.79 5.84
C VAL A 81 4.20 -10.71 5.34
N GLY A 82 4.50 -9.45 5.68
CA GLY A 82 3.64 -8.33 5.32
C GLY A 82 3.63 -8.02 3.83
N GLN A 83 4.70 -8.34 3.09
CA GLN A 83 4.75 -8.11 1.64
C GLN A 83 3.75 -8.98 0.88
N ILE A 84 3.58 -10.25 1.29
CA ILE A 84 2.59 -11.15 0.67
C ILE A 84 1.18 -10.61 0.90
N ALA A 85 0.86 -10.24 2.15
CA ALA A 85 -0.44 -9.68 2.50
C ALA A 85 -0.71 -8.34 1.80
N LEU A 86 0.31 -7.48 1.69
CA LEU A 86 0.22 -6.19 1.01
C LEU A 86 0.00 -6.36 -0.50
N ALA A 87 0.71 -7.29 -1.14
CA ALA A 87 0.54 -7.59 -2.55
C ALA A 87 -0.86 -8.15 -2.84
N GLY A 88 -1.34 -9.08 -2.00
CA GLY A 88 -2.71 -9.61 -2.09
C GLY A 88 -3.75 -8.50 -1.98
N ALA A 89 -3.61 -7.59 -1.02
CA ALA A 89 -4.53 -6.47 -0.87
C ALA A 89 -4.55 -5.51 -2.06
N TRP A 90 -3.39 -5.23 -2.66
CA TRP A 90 -3.32 -4.45 -3.90
C TRP A 90 -3.94 -5.20 -5.08
N SER A 91 -3.70 -6.51 -5.18
CA SER A 91 -4.31 -7.36 -6.21
C SER A 91 -5.83 -7.34 -6.10
N ASP A 92 -6.38 -7.50 -4.90
CA ASP A 92 -7.83 -7.46 -4.65
C ASP A 92 -8.43 -6.09 -4.97
N ALA A 93 -7.70 -5.01 -4.64
CA ALA A 93 -8.20 -3.65 -4.85
C ALA A 93 -8.18 -3.22 -6.32
N LEU A 94 -7.13 -3.59 -7.07
CA LEU A 94 -6.92 -3.21 -8.47
C LEU A 94 -7.51 -4.20 -9.47
N GLY A 95 -7.74 -5.45 -9.08
CA GLY A 95 -8.27 -6.52 -9.94
C GLY A 95 -9.79 -6.51 -10.13
N LYS A 96 -10.46 -5.39 -9.80
CA LYS A 96 -11.90 -5.21 -9.98
C LYS A 96 -12.26 -4.87 -11.43
#